data_AF-A0A815V611-F1
#
_entry.id   AF-A0A815V611-F1
#
_cell.length_a   1.000
_cell.length_b   1.000
_cell.length_c   1.000
_cell.angle_alpha   90.00
_cell.angle_beta   90.00
_cell.angle_gamma   90.00
#
_symmetry.space_group_name_H-M   'P 1'
#
loop_
_entity.id
_entity.type
_entity.pdbx_description
1 polymer ?
#
loop_
_entity_poly.entity_id
_entity_poly.type
_entity_poly.pdbx_seq_one_letter_code
_entity_poly.pdbx_strand_id
1 'polypeptide(L)'
;MTVAWTGIAVSLLPEGRTVQSRFKRPVPILETSTSSIRPNSKEAEEIRKTQVYIWDEAPMAPCYALNEVDILLRDIMNIDA
;
A
#
# COMPACT_ATOMS: atom_id res chain seq x y z
N MET A 1 0.49 2.43 10.97
CA MET A 1 -0.09 1.14 10.53
C MET A 1 1.03 0.22 10.06
N THR A 2 0.98 -1.06 10.39
CA THR A 2 1.95 -2.06 9.92
C THR A 2 1.43 -2.75 8.66
N VAL A 3 2.31 -2.96 7.68
CA VAL A 3 2.03 -3.70 6.46
C VAL A 3 3.13 -4.71 6.18
N ALA A 4 2.80 -5.81 5.51
CA ALA A 4 3.81 -6.76 5.03
C ALA A 4 3.54 -7.23 3.60
N TRP A 5 4.57 -7.76 2.96
CA TRP A 5 4.46 -8.25 1.58
C TRP A 5 3.66 -9.56 1.50
N THR A 6 3.92 -10.50 2.41
CA THR A 6 3.24 -11.79 2.46
C THR A 6 2.12 -11.83 3.51
N GLY A 7 1.11 -12.67 3.27
CA GLY A 7 0.00 -12.86 4.22
C GLY A 7 0.42 -13.54 5.53
N ILE A 8 1.47 -14.37 5.49
CA ILE A 8 1.99 -15.06 6.67
C ILE A 8 2.66 -14.05 7.60
N ALA A 9 3.48 -13.14 7.08
CA ALA A 9 4.12 -12.09 7.88
C ALA A 9 3.10 -11.18 8.58
N VAL A 10 1.97 -10.86 7.92
CA VAL A 10 0.88 -10.09 8.55
C VAL A 10 0.32 -10.76 9.80
N SER A 11 0.32 -12.10 9.87
CA SER A 11 -0.19 -12.82 11.04
C SER A 11 0.66 -12.57 12.30
N LEU A 12 1.91 -12.13 12.12
CA LEU A 12 2.84 -11.77 13.19
C LEU A 12 2.75 -10.28 13.57
N LEU A 13 2.06 -9.47 12.77
CA LEU A 13 1.93 -8.03 12.98
C LEU A 13 0.58 -7.71 13.66
N PRO A 14 0.57 -7.08 14.84
CA PRO A 14 -0.67 -6.67 15.48
C PRO A 14 -1.39 -5.65 14.58
N GLU A 15 -2.65 -5.95 14.24
CA GLU A 15 -3.50 -5.18 13.32
C GLU A 15 -2.89 -4.95 11.92
N GLY A 16 -1.93 -5.80 11.53
CA GLY A 16 -1.27 -5.70 10.24
C GLY A 16 -2.21 -5.96 9.07
N ARG A 17 -1.85 -5.43 7.89
CA ARG A 17 -2.47 -5.82 6.62
C ARG A 17 -1.44 -6.08 5.54
N THR A 18 -1.80 -6.89 4.56
CA THR A 18 -0.92 -7.07 3.41
C THR A 18 -0.89 -5.79 2.58
N VAL A 19 0.23 -5.51 1.92
CA VAL A 19 0.37 -4.37 0.99
C VAL A 19 -0.75 -4.41 -0.06
N GLN A 20 -1.06 -5.60 -0.58
CA GLN A 20 -2.11 -5.82 -1.58
C GLN A 20 -3.49 -5.41 -1.06
N SER A 21 -3.84 -5.83 0.16
CA SER A 21 -5.14 -5.51 0.75
C SER A 21 -5.24 -4.04 1.18
N ARG A 22 -4.13 -3.44 1.66
CA ARG A 22 -4.11 -2.04 2.09
C ARG A 22 -4.22 -1.07 0.91
N PHE A 23 -3.47 -1.32 -0.16
CA PHE A 23 -3.40 -0.44 -1.32
C PHE A 23 -4.24 -0.91 -2.50
N LYS A 24 -5.13 -1.90 -2.30
CA LYS A 24 -6.02 -2.51 -3.31
C LYS A 24 -5.30 -2.83 -4.63
N ARG A 25 -4.12 -3.44 -4.50
CA ARG A 25 -3.32 -3.89 -5.64
C ARG A 25 -3.89 -5.23 -6.14
N PRO A 26 -4.07 -5.41 -7.46
CA PRO A 26 -4.50 -6.70 -7.99
C PRO A 26 -3.42 -7.77 -7.79
N VAL A 27 -3.87 -9.02 -7.66
CA VAL A 27 -3.01 -10.21 -7.53
C VAL A 27 -3.22 -11.07 -8.78
N PRO A 28 -2.17 -11.39 -9.56
CA PRO A 28 -0.76 -11.03 -9.36
C PRO A 28 -0.47 -9.54 -9.61
N ILE A 29 0.52 -9.01 -8.90
CA ILE A 29 1.01 -7.64 -9.14
C ILE A 29 1.89 -7.68 -10.40
N LEU A 30 1.45 -7.00 -11.46
CA LEU A 30 2.24 -6.79 -12.68
C LEU A 30 2.78 -5.35 -12.70
N GLU A 31 3.81 -5.10 -13.49
CA GLU A 31 4.41 -3.76 -13.66
C GLU A 31 3.39 -2.70 -14.15
N THR A 32 2.36 -3.14 -14.87
CA THR A 32 1.28 -2.27 -15.40
C THR A 32 0.06 -2.19 -14.47
N SER A 33 0.07 -2.94 -13.36
CA SER A 33 -1.09 -3.04 -12.48
C SER A 33 -1.17 -1.84 -11.57
N THR A 34 -2.11 -0.92 -11.74
CA THR A 34 -2.26 0.22 -10.82
C THR A 34 -3.19 -0.08 -9.66
N SER A 35 -3.13 0.75 -8.61
CA SER A 35 -4.13 0.70 -7.54
C SER A 35 -5.50 1.16 -8.05
N SER A 36 -6.56 0.52 -7.57
CA SER A 36 -7.95 0.92 -7.85
C SER A 36 -8.48 2.00 -6.89
N ILE A 37 -7.68 2.45 -5.92
CA ILE A 37 -8.09 3.44 -4.91
C ILE A 37 -8.27 4.79 -5.58
N ARG A 38 -9.48 5.35 -5.47
CA ARG A 38 -9.78 6.70 -5.95
C ARG A 38 -9.52 7.73 -4.84
N PRO A 39 -9.07 8.96 -5.15
CA PRO A 39 -8.79 9.99 -4.13
C PRO A 39 -9.96 10.36 -3.21
N ASN A 40 -11.21 10.13 -3.65
CA ASN A 40 -12.43 10.41 -2.89
C ASN A 40 -13.05 9.16 -2.25
N SER A 41 -12.32 8.04 -2.21
CA SER A 41 -12.78 6.79 -1.58
C SER A 41 -12.55 6.79 -0.07
N LYS A 42 -13.27 5.91 0.64
CA LYS A 42 -13.06 5.70 2.08
C LYS A 42 -11.65 5.19 2.36
N GLU A 43 -11.11 4.33 1.50
CA GLU A 43 -9.75 3.82 1.59
C GLU A 43 -8.71 4.96 1.49
N ALA A 44 -8.92 5.91 0.59
CA ALA A 44 -8.06 7.09 0.48
C ALA A 44 -8.12 7.97 1.74
N GLU A 45 -9.30 8.13 2.34
CA GLU A 45 -9.44 8.84 3.63
C GLU A 45 -8.69 8.13 4.76
N GLU A 46 -8.78 6.79 4.85
CA GLU A 46 -8.01 6.00 5.81
C GLU A 46 -6.50 6.13 5.57
N ILE A 47 -6.07 6.21 4.30
CA ILE A 47 -4.66 6.43 3.95
C ILE A 47 -4.22 7.82 4.44
N ARG A 48 -5.00 8.88 4.20
CA ARG A 48 -4.72 10.24 4.69
C ARG A 48 -4.65 10.35 6.21
N LYS A 49 -5.48 9.57 6.92
CA LYS A 49 -5.46 9.50 8.39
C LYS A 49 -4.22 8.78 8.93
N THR A 50 -3.56 7.97 8.12
CA THR A 50 -2.39 7.20 8.53
C THR A 50 -1.12 8.05 8.39
N GLN A 51 -0.50 8.42 9.51
CA GLN A 51 0.71 9.24 9.50
C GLN A 51 1.98 8.46 9.08
N VAL A 52 2.02 7.16 9.38
CA VAL A 52 3.19 6.32 9.11
C VAL A 52 2.78 4.89 8.76
N TYR A 53 3.42 4.36 7.73
CA TYR A 53 3.39 2.93 7.38
C TYR A 53 4.72 2.30 7.76
N ILE A 54 4.67 1.23 8.55
CA ILE A 54 5.83 0.38 8.83
C ILE A 54 5.70 -0.85 7.94
N TRP A 55 6.61 -0.99 6.98
CA TRP A 55 6.56 -2.06 5.99
C TRP A 55 7.55 -3.17 6.36
N ASP A 56 7.03 -4.30 6.83
CA ASP A 56 7.78 -5.53 7.06
C ASP A 56 7.97 -6.33 5.76
N GLU A 57 9.10 -7.00 5.61
CA GLU A 57 9.51 -7.64 4.36
C GLU A 57 9.62 -6.66 3.17
N ALA A 58 9.88 -5.36 3.40
CA ALA A 58 10.10 -4.40 2.32
C ALA A 58 11.14 -4.85 1.27
N PRO A 59 12.27 -5.50 1.62
CA PRO A 59 13.23 -6.03 0.65
C PRO A 59 12.69 -7.15 -0.25
N MET A 60 11.60 -7.80 0.14
CA MET A 60 10.94 -8.84 -0.67
C MET A 60 9.94 -8.26 -1.68
N ALA A 61 9.59 -6.98 -1.55
CA ALA A 61 8.73 -6.30 -2.50
C ALA A 61 9.52 -5.97 -3.78
N PRO A 62 8.99 -6.25 -4.98
CA PRO A 62 9.58 -5.79 -6.23
C PRO A 62 9.68 -4.26 -6.27
N CYS A 63 10.73 -3.73 -6.88
CA CYS A 63 10.96 -2.27 -6.96
C CYS A 63 9.77 -1.51 -7.57
N TYR A 64 9.13 -2.07 -8.61
CA TYR A 64 7.96 -1.44 -9.23
C TYR A 64 6.78 -1.33 -8.26
N ALA A 65 6.55 -2.33 -7.41
CA ALA A 65 5.47 -2.31 -6.43
C ALA A 65 5.69 -1.23 -5.37
N LEU A 66 6.94 -0.98 -4.96
CA LEU A 66 7.29 0.12 -4.06
C LEU A 66 7.04 1.48 -4.73
N ASN A 67 7.48 1.65 -5.99
CA ASN A 67 7.29 2.88 -6.74
C ASN A 67 5.81 3.23 -6.93
N GLU A 68 4.96 2.24 -7.21
CA GLU A 68 3.54 2.48 -7.39
C GLU A 68 2.81 2.81 -6.08
N VAL A 69 3.27 2.27 -4.94
CA VAL A 69 2.76 2.71 -3.64
C VAL A 69 3.17 4.17 -3.38
N ASP A 70 4.40 4.57 -3.75
CA ASP A 70 4.83 5.97 -3.63
C ASP A 70 3.96 6.91 -4.48
N ILE A 71 3.72 6.59 -5.76
CA ILE A 71 2.84 7.35 -6.65
C ILE A 71 1.42 7.44 -6.06
N LEU A 72 0.85 6.32 -5.61
CA LEU A 72 -0.47 6.29 -5.00
C LEU A 72 -0.57 7.19 -3.77
N LEU A 73 0.45 7.15 -2.90
CA LEU A 73 0.49 7.98 -1.70
C LEU A 73 0.58 9.47 -2.06
N ARG A 74 1.42 9.84 -3.03
CA ARG A 74 1.51 11.22 -3.53
C ARG A 74 0.18 11.72 -4.10
N ASP A 75 -0.48 10.91 -4.92
CA ASP A 75 -1.78 11.21 -5.51
C ASP A 75 -2.87 11.42 -4.45
N ILE A 76 -2.92 10.53 -3.45
CA ILE A 76 -3.90 10.61 -2.36
C ILE A 76 -3.62 11.82 -1.46
N MET A 77 -2.35 12.09 -1.15
CA MET A 77 -1.94 13.16 -0.26
C MET A 77 -1.88 14.53 -0.95
N ASN A 78 -2.07 14.58 -2.28
CA ASN A 78 -2.05 15.80 -3.08
C ASN A 78 -0.74 16.59 -2.91
N ILE A 79 0.39 15.88 -2.86
CA ILE A 79 1.72 16.47 -2.64
C ILE A 79 2.32 17.00 -3.96
N ASP A 80 1.86 16.50 -5.11
CA ASP A 80 2.37 16.86 -6.44
C ASP A 80 1.32 17.62 -7.31
N ALA A 81 0.38 18.36 -6.67
CA ALA A 81 -0.65 19.17 -7.35
C ALA A 81 -0.38 20.68 -7.30
#